data_AF-A0A7S4MN91-F1
#
_entry.id   AF-A0A7S4MN91-F1
#
_cell.length_a   1.000
_cell.length_b   1.000
_cell.length_c   1.000
_cell.angle_alpha   90.00
_cell.angle_beta   90.00
_cell.angle_gamma   90.00
#
_symmetry.space_group_name_H-M   'P 1'
#
loop_
_entity.id
_entity.type
_entity.pdbx_description
1 polymer ?
#
loop_
_entity_poly.entity_id
_entity_poly.type
_entity_poly.pdbx_seq_one_letter_code
_entity_poly.pdbx_strand_id
1 'polypeptide(L)'
;FLLLLSMAGDTSVSVNLRRETYARLTTYKDDTKCKDYSTAIENLLQVVLRPTSARVTRKKDSKLFLAICYLYRFGLIALGLYLLYQLAFFLYFPLFQVTQHPGDGKRVLFYGDPQIEGFARIKRQGIFGKIQNFYNDCYMKWVFRRTLALLEPDMVVLLGDLVSSQHISYPEFQSRVIRLRWIFELPAGKEDLKIVWLAGNHDIGYGSDCTPKRLERFEKEFGAQNQYFEYLGQKWLMFNSQVIDGARFERFHNETLEFLDQCRGDHLSTRDSKDGKPLIVLDHIPLYKPRGNCHDAPKIEKDSEGYIETQTMLSLKSSHLILSFGPTWIFNGHDHNGCFYEHRMERGVVREVTLRSMMGDYGGDS
;
A
#
# COMPACT_ATOMS: atom_id res chain seq x y z
N PHE A 1 29.97 6.37 14.90
CA PHE A 1 31.01 5.76 15.75
C PHE A 1 30.70 4.29 15.91
N LEU A 2 31.29 3.43 15.07
CA LEU A 2 31.68 2.06 15.40
C LEU A 2 32.55 1.52 14.26
N LEU A 3 33.75 1.10 14.64
CA LEU A 3 34.83 0.53 13.86
C LEU A 3 34.73 -0.99 14.06
N LEU A 4 34.89 -1.80 13.00
CA LEU A 4 35.16 -3.22 13.15
C LEU A 4 36.22 -3.63 12.14
N LEU A 5 37.43 -3.79 12.67
CA LEU A 5 38.57 -4.44 12.05
C LEU A 5 38.64 -5.84 12.67
N SER A 6 38.74 -6.86 11.83
CA SER A 6 39.47 -8.10 12.14
C SER A 6 39.93 -8.72 10.84
N MET A 7 41.25 -8.79 10.67
CA MET A 7 41.92 -9.54 9.62
C MET A 7 42.29 -10.93 10.15
N ALA A 8 42.19 -11.94 9.30
CA ALA A 8 43.32 -12.76 8.81
C ALA A 8 42.83 -14.14 8.36
N GLY A 9 43.29 -14.56 7.19
CA GLY A 9 43.05 -15.87 6.60
C GLY A 9 43.40 -15.85 5.12
N ASP A 10 44.68 -16.02 4.82
CA ASP A 10 45.25 -16.13 3.47
C ASP A 10 44.48 -17.10 2.57
N THR A 11 44.20 -16.68 1.34
CA THR A 11 44.32 -17.53 0.13
C THR A 11 44.49 -16.63 -1.09
N SER A 12 45.65 -16.73 -1.72
CA SER A 12 45.95 -16.12 -3.01
C SER A 12 45.28 -16.90 -4.14
N VAL A 13 44.50 -16.25 -5.02
CA VAL A 13 44.37 -16.65 -6.43
C VAL A 13 44.13 -15.43 -7.32
N SER A 14 44.98 -15.30 -8.34
CA SER A 14 44.94 -14.34 -9.45
C SER A 14 43.72 -14.55 -10.37
N VAL A 15 43.06 -13.47 -10.81
CA VAL A 15 42.05 -13.55 -11.87
C VAL A 15 42.58 -12.94 -13.18
N ASN A 16 42.75 -13.85 -14.15
CA ASN A 16 42.95 -13.61 -15.57
C ASN A 16 41.76 -12.87 -16.18
N LEU A 17 42.00 -11.76 -16.88
CA LEU A 17 41.06 -11.20 -17.85
C LEU A 17 41.39 -11.74 -19.24
N ARG A 18 40.62 -12.72 -19.71
CA ARG A 18 40.63 -13.11 -21.13
C ARG A 18 39.99 -12.00 -21.97
N ARG A 19 40.79 -11.43 -22.87
CA ARG A 19 40.32 -10.76 -24.09
C ARG A 19 40.01 -11.83 -25.13
N GLU A 20 38.76 -11.89 -25.59
CA GLU A 20 38.44 -12.52 -26.87
C GLU A 20 38.27 -11.43 -27.94
N THR A 21 39.27 -11.41 -28.82
CA THR A 21 39.16 -11.43 -30.29
C THR A 21 38.12 -10.52 -30.95
N TYR A 22 38.59 -9.52 -31.71
CA TYR A 22 38.43 -9.50 -33.17
C TYR A 22 39.45 -8.52 -33.78
N ALA A 23 40.51 -9.08 -34.35
CA ALA A 23 41.36 -8.41 -35.32
C ALA A 23 41.08 -9.05 -36.68
N ARG A 24 40.68 -8.26 -37.67
CA ARG A 24 40.94 -8.50 -39.09
C ARG A 24 40.46 -7.30 -39.91
N LEU A 25 41.42 -6.51 -40.39
CA LEU A 25 41.66 -6.28 -41.82
C LEU A 25 42.55 -5.03 -41.98
N THR A 26 43.85 -5.28 -42.07
CA THR A 26 44.78 -4.39 -42.76
C THR A 26 45.02 -4.96 -44.15
N THR A 27 44.70 -4.19 -45.19
CA THR A 27 45.42 -4.16 -46.48
C THR A 27 44.85 -2.99 -47.29
N TYR A 28 45.62 -1.93 -47.56
CA TYR A 28 46.18 -1.67 -48.89
C TYR A 28 46.98 -0.35 -48.91
N LYS A 29 47.94 -0.29 -49.83
CA LYS A 29 49.07 0.62 -49.98
C LYS A 29 48.75 1.99 -50.58
N ASP A 30 49.68 2.90 -50.30
CA ASP A 30 50.30 3.95 -51.13
C ASP A 30 49.53 5.23 -51.54
N ASP A 31 50.24 6.32 -51.23
CA ASP A 31 50.65 7.42 -52.11
C ASP A 31 49.98 8.81 -52.02
N THR A 32 50.87 9.76 -51.66
CA THR A 32 50.99 11.17 -52.07
C THR A 32 50.38 12.31 -51.22
N LYS A 33 51.28 13.29 -51.01
CA LYS A 33 51.13 14.70 -50.57
C LYS A 33 51.14 14.98 -49.05
N CYS A 34 52.36 14.98 -48.51
CA CYS A 34 52.73 15.84 -47.40
C CYS A 34 52.55 17.32 -47.81
N LYS A 35 51.63 18.05 -47.17
CA LYS A 35 51.59 19.52 -47.18
C LYS A 35 51.99 20.00 -45.79
N ASP A 36 52.94 20.92 -45.77
CA ASP A 36 53.59 21.47 -44.59
C ASP A 36 52.59 22.28 -43.73
N TYR A 37 52.21 21.74 -42.58
CA TYR A 37 51.31 22.38 -41.61
C TYR A 37 52.05 23.28 -40.61
N SER A 38 53.38 23.37 -40.67
CA SER A 38 54.18 24.11 -39.68
C SER A 38 53.92 25.62 -39.75
N THR A 39 53.84 26.19 -40.95
CA THR A 39 53.64 27.63 -41.17
C THR A 39 52.22 28.10 -40.83
N ALA A 40 51.23 27.20 -40.90
CA ALA A 40 49.86 27.49 -40.49
C ALA A 40 49.71 27.53 -38.95
N ILE A 41 50.48 26.70 -38.24
CA ILE A 41 50.46 26.64 -36.78
C ILE A 41 51.17 27.86 -36.16
N GLU A 42 52.28 28.33 -36.74
CA GLU A 42 52.98 29.53 -36.25
C GLU A 42 52.15 30.81 -36.39
N ASN A 43 51.40 30.95 -37.49
CA ASN A 43 50.50 32.09 -37.69
C ASN A 43 49.28 32.03 -36.76
N LEU A 44 48.79 30.84 -36.41
CA LEU A 44 47.69 30.68 -35.44
C LEU A 44 48.14 31.07 -34.02
N LEU A 45 49.38 30.72 -33.64
CA LEU A 45 49.94 31.03 -32.32
C LEU A 45 50.16 32.53 -32.10
N GLN A 46 50.50 33.30 -33.14
CA GLN A 46 50.64 34.76 -33.03
C GLN A 46 49.29 35.49 -32.88
N VAL A 47 48.19 34.93 -33.42
CA VAL A 47 46.85 35.50 -33.26
C VAL A 47 46.29 35.22 -31.86
N VAL A 48 46.64 34.08 -31.25
CA VAL A 48 46.19 33.69 -29.90
C VAL A 48 46.92 34.45 -28.79
N LEU A 49 48.14 34.96 -29.03
CA LEU A 49 48.99 35.55 -27.99
C LEU A 49 49.01 37.10 -27.95
N ARG A 50 48.06 37.81 -28.55
CA ARG A 50 47.93 39.26 -28.31
C ARG A 50 47.39 39.51 -26.90
N PRO A 51 48.13 40.19 -25.99
CA PRO A 51 47.58 40.61 -24.72
C PRO A 51 46.63 41.79 -24.97
N THR A 52 45.33 41.52 -25.08
CA THR A 52 44.34 42.59 -24.98
C THR A 52 44.34 43.08 -23.54
N SER A 53 44.83 44.31 -23.37
CA SER A 53 44.71 45.10 -22.15
C SER A 53 43.24 45.41 -21.88
N ALA A 54 42.49 44.45 -21.35
CA ALA A 54 41.14 44.63 -20.83
C ALA A 54 41.13 44.23 -19.35
N ARG A 55 41.68 45.12 -18.51
CA ARG A 55 41.53 45.06 -17.06
C ARG A 55 40.15 45.62 -16.69
N VAL A 56 39.09 44.88 -17.00
CA VAL A 56 37.71 45.26 -16.69
C VAL A 56 36.98 44.08 -16.02
N THR A 57 36.68 44.28 -14.73
CA THR A 57 35.65 43.60 -13.90
C THR A 57 35.60 42.06 -13.78
N ARG A 58 36.70 41.31 -13.81
CA ARG A 58 36.65 39.83 -13.65
C ARG A 58 36.53 39.29 -12.21
N LYS A 59 36.60 40.13 -11.17
CA LYS A 59 36.73 39.69 -9.75
C LYS A 59 35.42 39.52 -8.98
N LYS A 60 34.31 40.11 -9.44
CA LYS A 60 33.00 40.04 -8.76
C LYS A 60 32.17 38.84 -9.26
N ASP A 61 32.24 38.56 -10.55
CA ASP A 61 31.55 37.43 -11.19
C ASP A 61 32.15 36.07 -10.83
N SER A 62 33.46 36.00 -10.54
CA SER A 62 34.08 34.74 -10.11
C SER A 62 33.59 34.29 -8.73
N LYS A 63 33.31 35.23 -7.82
CA LYS A 63 32.77 34.92 -6.48
C LYS A 63 31.31 34.49 -6.55
N LEU A 64 30.51 35.14 -7.39
CA LEU A 64 29.11 34.78 -7.62
C LEU A 64 29.00 33.42 -8.32
N PHE A 65 29.77 33.20 -9.39
CA PHE A 65 29.84 31.91 -10.09
C PHE A 65 30.29 30.78 -9.15
N LEU A 66 31.33 31.02 -8.35
CA LEU A 66 31.81 30.06 -7.38
C LEU A 66 30.76 29.78 -6.28
N ALA A 67 30.03 30.80 -5.81
CA ALA A 67 28.92 30.63 -4.87
C ALA A 67 27.78 29.80 -5.48
N ILE A 68 27.42 30.04 -6.75
CA ILE A 68 26.43 29.24 -7.48
C ILE A 68 26.90 27.78 -7.59
N CYS A 69 28.17 27.53 -7.91
CA CYS A 69 28.73 26.18 -7.95
C CYS A 69 28.70 25.50 -6.58
N TYR A 70 28.98 26.21 -5.49
CA TYR A 70 28.88 25.67 -4.13
C TYR A 70 27.44 25.37 -3.73
N LEU A 71 26.49 26.26 -4.05
CA LEU A 71 25.06 26.03 -3.81
C LEU A 71 24.54 24.83 -4.62
N TYR A 72 24.95 24.71 -5.87
CA TYR A 72 24.60 23.56 -6.72
C TYR A 72 25.17 22.25 -6.14
N ARG A 73 26.46 22.23 -5.76
CA ARG A 73 27.08 21.07 -5.11
C ARG A 73 26.42 20.71 -3.79
N PHE A 74 26.10 21.70 -2.97
CA PHE A 74 25.37 21.51 -1.73
C PHE A 74 23.98 20.92 -2.01
N GLY A 75 23.26 21.43 -3.01
CA GLY A 75 21.98 20.89 -3.44
C GLY A 75 22.07 19.44 -3.91
N LEU A 76 23.11 19.07 -4.66
CA LEU A 76 23.34 17.68 -5.07
C LEU A 76 23.68 16.76 -3.89
N ILE A 77 24.47 17.24 -2.92
CA ILE A 77 24.78 16.48 -1.70
C ILE A 77 23.52 16.30 -0.85
N ALA A 78 22.74 17.36 -0.66
CA ALA A 78 21.47 17.30 0.07
C ALA A 78 20.47 16.34 -0.60
N LEU A 79 20.37 16.38 -1.94
CA LEU A 79 19.58 15.43 -2.71
C LEU A 79 20.10 13.99 -2.54
N GLY A 80 21.41 13.78 -2.60
CA GLY A 80 22.03 12.47 -2.39
C GLY A 80 21.76 11.92 -0.98
N LEU A 81 21.88 12.76 0.05
CA LEU A 81 21.56 12.39 1.44
C LEU A 81 20.06 12.13 1.63
N TYR A 82 19.20 12.92 1.00
CA TYR A 82 17.76 12.69 1.00
C TYR A 82 17.40 11.35 0.34
N LEU A 83 17.98 11.05 -0.83
CA LEU A 83 17.77 9.78 -1.51
C LEU A 83 18.31 8.59 -0.69
N LEU A 84 19.47 8.76 -0.04
CA LEU A 84 20.02 7.74 0.87
C LEU A 84 19.12 7.54 2.09
N TYR A 85 18.60 8.62 2.67
CA TYR A 85 17.62 8.55 3.76
C TYR A 85 16.36 7.84 3.32
N GLN A 86 15.80 8.20 2.15
CA GLN A 86 14.61 7.55 1.59
C GLN A 86 14.87 6.07 1.33
N LEU A 87 16.05 5.71 0.81
CA LEU A 87 16.45 4.32 0.62
C LEU A 87 16.60 3.57 1.94
N ALA A 88 17.24 4.17 2.95
CA ALA A 88 17.38 3.59 4.27
C ALA A 88 16.00 3.42 4.94
N PHE A 89 15.15 4.42 4.89
CA PHE A 89 13.76 4.34 5.34
C PHE A 89 13.04 3.22 4.60
N PHE A 90 13.12 3.16 3.27
CA PHE A 90 12.56 2.08 2.44
C PHE A 90 13.21 0.71 2.65
N LEU A 91 14.29 0.55 3.41
CA LEU A 91 14.87 -0.77 3.72
C LEU A 91 14.59 -1.16 5.17
N TYR A 92 14.57 -0.19 6.07
CA TYR A 92 14.57 -0.38 7.52
C TYR A 92 13.30 0.12 8.21
N PHE A 93 12.36 0.77 7.53
CA PHE A 93 11.09 1.25 8.10
C PHE A 93 10.37 0.23 9.00
N PRO A 94 10.24 -1.06 8.60
CA PRO A 94 9.61 -2.05 9.47
C PRO A 94 10.41 -2.36 10.74
N LEU A 95 11.75 -2.28 10.69
CA LEU A 95 12.62 -2.53 11.85
C LEU A 95 12.51 -1.41 12.90
N PHE A 96 12.10 -0.20 12.51
CA PHE A 96 11.93 0.93 13.42
C PHE A 96 10.57 0.96 14.12
N GLN A 97 9.57 0.22 13.64
CA GLN A 97 8.23 0.17 14.23
C GLN A 97 7.95 -1.11 15.02
N VAL A 98 8.73 -2.17 14.80
CA VAL A 98 8.61 -3.42 15.55
C VAL A 98 9.48 -3.34 16.80
N THR A 99 8.93 -2.81 17.88
CA THR A 99 9.40 -3.22 19.21
C THR A 99 9.11 -4.70 19.35
N GLN A 100 10.13 -5.53 19.58
CA GLN A 100 9.98 -6.98 19.75
C GLN A 100 8.78 -7.33 20.63
N HIS A 101 8.08 -8.42 20.31
CA HIS A 101 7.35 -9.16 21.33
C HIS A 101 7.65 -10.67 21.26
N PRO A 102 8.08 -11.27 22.38
CA PRO A 102 8.33 -12.70 22.52
C PRO A 102 7.02 -13.45 22.81
N GLY A 103 6.70 -14.48 22.02
CA GLY A 103 5.66 -15.46 22.35
C GLY A 103 5.23 -16.33 21.16
N ASP A 104 4.92 -17.60 21.41
CA ASP A 104 4.44 -18.64 20.47
C ASP A 104 2.98 -18.41 19.97
N GLY A 105 2.45 -17.20 20.07
CA GLY A 105 1.07 -16.87 19.70
C GLY A 105 0.83 -16.87 18.20
N LYS A 106 -0.42 -17.14 17.79
CA LYS A 106 -0.86 -16.99 16.39
C LYS A 106 -0.97 -15.51 16.02
N ARG A 107 -0.51 -15.16 14.81
CA ARG A 107 -0.37 -13.78 14.34
C ARG A 107 -1.28 -13.52 13.14
N VAL A 108 -2.06 -12.45 13.19
CA VAL A 108 -2.92 -12.02 12.09
C VAL A 108 -2.53 -10.62 11.68
N LEU A 109 -2.30 -10.43 10.38
CA LEU A 109 -1.91 -9.14 9.81
C LEU A 109 -3.08 -8.54 9.05
N PHE A 110 -3.44 -7.31 9.40
CA PHE A 110 -4.56 -6.61 8.78
C PHE A 110 -4.09 -5.43 7.92
N TYR A 111 -4.75 -5.22 6.79
CA TYR A 111 -4.60 -4.06 5.92
C TYR A 111 -5.96 -3.39 5.69
N GLY A 112 -6.03 -2.08 5.87
CA GLY A 112 -7.22 -1.28 5.56
C GLY A 112 -7.00 -0.43 4.31
N ASP A 113 -8.03 -0.32 3.48
CA ASP A 113 -8.21 0.71 2.46
C ASP A 113 -7.01 0.88 1.50
N PRO A 114 -6.57 -0.17 0.76
CA PRO A 114 -5.54 -0.01 -0.28
C PRO A 114 -5.91 0.98 -1.39
N GLN A 115 -7.21 1.14 -1.66
CA GLN A 115 -7.82 2.05 -2.64
C GLN A 115 -6.98 2.32 -3.89
N ILE A 116 -6.62 1.25 -4.60
CA ILE A 116 -5.73 1.41 -5.75
C ILE A 116 -6.42 2.26 -6.84
N GLU A 117 -5.67 3.19 -7.46
CA GLU A 117 -6.10 4.03 -8.61
C GLU A 117 -5.62 3.46 -9.96
N GLY A 118 -6.18 3.94 -11.09
CA GLY A 118 -6.01 3.30 -12.42
C GLY A 118 -6.41 4.21 -13.57
N PHE A 119 -7.31 3.75 -14.46
CA PHE A 119 -7.61 4.46 -15.71
C PHE A 119 -8.09 5.88 -15.51
N ALA A 120 -8.86 6.16 -14.44
CA ALA A 120 -9.27 7.52 -14.12
C ALA A 120 -8.07 8.46 -13.88
N ARG A 121 -7.07 8.02 -13.09
CA ARG A 121 -5.82 8.77 -12.88
C ARG A 121 -5.03 8.94 -14.18
N ILE A 122 -4.91 7.86 -14.97
CA ILE A 122 -4.21 7.89 -16.26
C ILE A 122 -4.88 8.87 -17.22
N LYS A 123 -6.21 8.93 -17.24
CA LYS A 123 -6.96 9.89 -18.07
C LYS A 123 -6.69 11.34 -17.63
N ARG A 124 -6.61 11.59 -16.32
CA ARG A 124 -6.35 12.94 -15.77
C ARG A 124 -4.90 13.39 -15.95
N GLN A 125 -3.93 12.48 -15.84
CA GLN A 125 -2.49 12.82 -15.73
C GLN A 125 -1.60 12.22 -16.84
N GLY A 126 -2.18 11.50 -17.81
CA GLY A 126 -1.45 10.88 -18.91
C GLY A 126 -0.39 9.88 -18.44
N ILE A 127 0.84 10.02 -18.96
CA ILE A 127 1.96 9.13 -18.64
C ILE A 127 2.34 9.19 -17.16
N PHE A 128 2.20 10.35 -16.53
CA PHE A 128 2.51 10.54 -15.12
C PHE A 128 1.57 9.70 -14.24
N GLY A 129 0.28 9.65 -14.58
CA GLY A 129 -0.68 8.80 -13.88
C GLY A 129 -0.36 7.30 -13.99
N LYS A 130 0.23 6.85 -15.11
CA LYS A 130 0.70 5.45 -15.26
C LYS A 130 1.87 5.18 -14.32
N ILE A 131 2.84 6.09 -14.27
CA ILE A 131 4.01 5.98 -13.40
C ILE A 131 3.57 5.98 -11.93
N GLN A 132 2.66 6.88 -11.54
CA GLN A 132 2.13 6.93 -10.17
C GLN A 132 1.39 5.66 -9.78
N ASN A 133 0.54 5.11 -10.66
CA ASN A 133 -0.12 3.83 -10.37
C ASN A 133 0.89 2.70 -10.16
N PHE A 134 1.89 2.59 -11.05
CA PHE A 134 2.93 1.58 -10.93
C PHE A 134 3.79 1.77 -9.66
N TYR A 135 4.14 3.02 -9.33
CA TYR A 135 4.89 3.35 -8.12
C TYR A 135 4.09 2.96 -6.87
N ASN A 136 2.81 3.32 -6.79
CA ASN A 136 1.95 2.97 -5.67
C ASN A 136 1.83 1.45 -5.52
N ASP A 137 1.63 0.71 -6.61
CA ASP A 137 1.58 -0.76 -6.57
C ASP A 137 2.90 -1.36 -6.06
N CYS A 138 4.04 -0.87 -6.57
CA CYS A 138 5.37 -1.30 -6.12
C CYS A 138 5.58 -1.00 -4.63
N TYR A 139 5.17 0.18 -4.16
CA TYR A 139 5.25 0.58 -2.77
C TYR A 139 4.43 -0.36 -1.88
N MET A 140 3.15 -0.60 -2.23
CA MET A 140 2.29 -1.50 -1.48
C MET A 140 2.82 -2.95 -1.46
N LYS A 141 3.30 -3.45 -2.61
CA LYS A 141 3.92 -4.79 -2.69
C LYS A 141 5.15 -4.88 -1.80
N TRP A 142 5.97 -3.84 -1.79
CA TRP A 142 7.13 -3.77 -0.92
C TRP A 142 6.70 -3.79 0.56
N VAL A 143 5.75 -2.94 0.98
CA VAL A 143 5.21 -2.95 2.35
C VAL A 143 4.74 -4.35 2.73
N PHE A 144 3.90 -4.95 1.89
CA PHE A 144 3.35 -6.30 2.10
C PHE A 144 4.45 -7.36 2.27
N ARG A 145 5.44 -7.40 1.38
CA ARG A 145 6.53 -8.38 1.46
C ARG A 145 7.39 -8.18 2.70
N ARG A 146 7.62 -6.92 3.11
CA ARG A 146 8.42 -6.63 4.30
C ARG A 146 7.69 -7.04 5.57
N THR A 147 6.45 -6.61 5.76
CA THR A 147 5.66 -6.99 6.94
C THR A 147 5.44 -8.51 7.01
N LEU A 148 5.26 -9.22 5.88
CA LEU A 148 5.20 -10.69 5.89
C LEU A 148 6.51 -11.36 6.34
N ALA A 149 7.66 -10.79 5.97
CA ALA A 149 8.98 -11.30 6.34
C ALA A 149 9.34 -10.98 7.80
N LEU A 150 8.88 -9.83 8.31
CA LEU A 150 9.18 -9.36 9.67
C LEU A 150 8.21 -9.91 10.72
N LEU A 151 6.92 -9.92 10.42
CA LEU A 151 5.87 -10.27 11.38
C LEU A 151 5.48 -11.73 11.31
N GLU A 152 5.83 -12.42 10.22
CA GLU A 152 5.54 -13.84 10.00
C GLU A 152 4.10 -14.24 10.40
N PRO A 153 3.06 -13.60 9.81
CA PRO A 153 1.68 -13.89 10.19
C PRO A 153 1.24 -15.29 9.74
N ASP A 154 0.29 -15.86 10.48
CA ASP A 154 -0.44 -17.08 10.15
C ASP A 154 -1.71 -16.81 9.31
N MET A 155 -2.15 -15.54 9.24
CA MET A 155 -3.31 -15.11 8.44
C MET A 155 -3.16 -13.64 8.03
N VAL A 156 -3.66 -13.30 6.85
CA VAL A 156 -3.79 -11.91 6.37
C VAL A 156 -5.25 -11.57 6.13
N VAL A 157 -5.66 -10.35 6.48
CA VAL A 157 -6.99 -9.82 6.22
C VAL A 157 -6.89 -8.46 5.55
N LEU A 158 -7.60 -8.26 4.45
CA LEU A 158 -7.80 -6.95 3.83
C LEU A 158 -9.22 -6.48 4.12
N LEU A 159 -9.36 -5.40 4.88
CA LEU A 159 -10.63 -4.92 5.45
C LEU A 159 -11.42 -4.00 4.50
N GLY A 160 -11.39 -4.28 3.19
CA GLY A 160 -12.19 -3.54 2.20
C GLY A 160 -11.51 -2.30 1.61
N ASP A 161 -12.26 -1.67 0.73
CA ASP A 161 -11.83 -0.55 -0.12
C ASP A 161 -10.54 -0.87 -0.88
N LEU A 162 -10.55 -2.00 -1.58
CA LEU A 162 -9.41 -2.49 -2.34
C LEU A 162 -9.17 -1.62 -3.57
N VAL A 163 -10.24 -1.21 -4.26
CA VAL A 163 -10.19 -0.28 -5.39
C VAL A 163 -10.69 1.10 -4.97
N SER A 164 -10.21 2.15 -5.65
CA SER A 164 -10.57 3.54 -5.32
C SER A 164 -11.99 3.94 -5.74
N SER A 165 -12.74 3.10 -6.47
CA SER A 165 -14.09 3.42 -6.92
C SER A 165 -14.87 2.21 -7.42
N GLN A 166 -16.13 2.17 -7.03
CA GLN A 166 -17.13 1.19 -7.40
C GLN A 166 -17.69 1.47 -8.80
N HIS A 167 -17.63 2.72 -9.27
CA HIS A 167 -18.12 3.19 -10.57
C HIS A 167 -17.12 2.97 -11.72
N ILE A 168 -16.55 1.76 -11.77
CA ILE A 168 -15.62 1.35 -12.82
C ILE A 168 -16.22 0.26 -13.70
N SER A 169 -15.80 0.23 -14.98
CA SER A 169 -16.22 -0.81 -15.92
C SER A 169 -15.66 -2.18 -15.51
N TYR A 170 -16.28 -3.27 -16.01
CA TYR A 170 -15.76 -4.62 -15.73
C TYR A 170 -14.32 -4.81 -16.22
N PRO A 171 -13.91 -4.35 -17.42
CA PRO A 171 -12.50 -4.42 -17.84
C PRO A 171 -11.54 -3.65 -16.92
N GLU A 172 -11.93 -2.47 -16.46
CA GLU A 172 -11.10 -1.70 -15.51
C GLU A 172 -11.01 -2.42 -14.16
N PHE A 173 -12.12 -2.94 -13.63
CA PHE A 173 -12.13 -3.76 -12.43
C PHE A 173 -11.19 -4.97 -12.55
N GLN A 174 -11.25 -5.70 -13.66
CA GLN A 174 -10.35 -6.83 -13.92
C GLN A 174 -8.88 -6.41 -14.00
N SER A 175 -8.57 -5.26 -14.60
CA SER A 175 -7.22 -4.69 -14.57
C SER A 175 -6.75 -4.41 -13.14
N ARG A 176 -7.66 -3.96 -12.25
CA ARG A 176 -7.35 -3.74 -10.83
C ARG A 176 -7.14 -5.03 -10.07
N VAL A 177 -7.94 -6.06 -10.35
CA VAL A 177 -7.78 -7.38 -9.74
C VAL A 177 -6.40 -7.96 -10.05
N ILE A 178 -5.94 -7.90 -11.31
CA ILE A 178 -4.59 -8.36 -11.69
C ILE A 178 -3.52 -7.64 -10.88
N ARG A 179 -3.65 -6.32 -10.72
CA ARG A 179 -2.70 -5.50 -9.94
C ARG A 179 -2.76 -5.82 -8.45
N LEU A 180 -3.95 -5.94 -7.85
CA LEU A 180 -4.13 -6.34 -6.45
C LEU A 180 -3.51 -7.72 -6.18
N ARG A 181 -3.75 -8.70 -7.06
CA ARG A 181 -3.14 -10.03 -6.96
C ARG A 181 -1.63 -9.99 -7.04
N TRP A 182 -1.06 -9.11 -7.87
CA TRP A 182 0.38 -8.89 -7.90
C TRP A 182 0.91 -8.19 -6.65
N ILE A 183 0.20 -7.19 -6.13
CA ILE A 183 0.59 -6.44 -4.92
C ILE A 183 0.67 -7.39 -3.71
N PHE A 184 -0.38 -8.18 -3.51
CA PHE A 184 -0.53 -9.10 -2.36
C PHE A 184 -0.12 -10.54 -2.69
N GLU A 185 0.74 -10.71 -3.70
CA GLU A 185 1.30 -12.00 -4.07
C GLU A 185 2.16 -12.55 -2.93
N LEU A 186 1.84 -13.77 -2.49
CA LEU A 186 2.59 -14.46 -1.44
C LEU A 186 3.98 -14.84 -1.94
N PRO A 187 5.04 -14.63 -1.14
CA PRO A 187 6.37 -15.10 -1.49
C PRO A 187 6.42 -16.64 -1.47
N ALA A 188 7.36 -17.21 -2.21
CA ALA A 188 7.61 -18.65 -2.21
C ALA A 188 7.81 -19.18 -0.77
N GLY A 189 7.19 -20.32 -0.47
CA GLY A 189 7.17 -20.92 0.87
C GLY A 189 6.09 -20.37 1.81
N LYS A 190 5.22 -19.46 1.35
CA LYS A 190 4.05 -18.98 2.10
C LYS A 190 2.74 -19.22 1.35
N GLU A 191 2.70 -20.18 0.43
CA GLU A 191 1.54 -20.45 -0.44
C GLU A 191 0.28 -20.82 0.36
N ASP A 192 0.44 -21.45 1.52
CA ASP A 192 -0.65 -21.85 2.41
C ASP A 192 -1.16 -20.72 3.33
N LEU A 193 -0.56 -19.52 3.26
CA LEU A 193 -0.97 -18.39 4.09
C LEU A 193 -2.37 -17.91 3.66
N LYS A 194 -3.35 -18.05 4.56
CA LYS A 194 -4.73 -17.65 4.29
C LYS A 194 -4.82 -16.11 4.17
N ILE A 195 -5.36 -15.64 3.04
CA ILE A 195 -5.73 -14.23 2.85
C ILE A 195 -7.26 -14.13 2.77
N VAL A 196 -7.85 -13.29 3.63
CA VAL A 196 -9.28 -12.95 3.63
C VAL A 196 -9.47 -11.56 3.04
N TRP A 197 -10.47 -11.42 2.17
CA TRP A 197 -10.73 -10.21 1.39
C TRP A 197 -12.15 -9.72 1.67
N LEU A 198 -12.25 -8.56 2.31
CA LEU A 198 -13.51 -7.86 2.50
C LEU A 198 -13.72 -6.85 1.38
N ALA A 199 -14.98 -6.55 1.10
CA ALA A 199 -15.40 -5.44 0.27
C ALA A 199 -15.71 -4.22 1.14
N GLY A 200 -15.31 -3.04 0.66
CA GLY A 200 -15.76 -1.76 1.18
C GLY A 200 -16.74 -1.05 0.25
N ASN A 201 -17.12 0.18 0.60
CA ASN A 201 -18.05 0.98 -0.19
C ASN A 201 -17.45 1.37 -1.56
N HIS A 202 -16.12 1.53 -1.67
CA HIS A 202 -15.48 1.76 -2.96
C HIS A 202 -15.34 0.50 -3.81
N ASP A 203 -15.59 -0.68 -3.28
CA ASP A 203 -15.56 -1.92 -4.06
C ASP A 203 -16.93 -2.24 -4.67
N ILE A 204 -17.96 -2.24 -3.82
CA ILE A 204 -19.31 -2.71 -4.16
C ILE A 204 -20.40 -1.64 -4.05
N GLY A 205 -20.14 -0.51 -3.39
CA GLY A 205 -21.12 0.56 -3.10
C GLY A 205 -21.84 0.37 -1.77
N TYR A 206 -22.36 1.46 -1.20
CA TYR A 206 -23.28 1.42 -0.05
C TYR A 206 -24.64 0.83 -0.44
N GLY A 207 -25.57 0.75 0.51
CA GLY A 207 -26.92 0.20 0.31
C GLY A 207 -27.67 0.71 -0.94
N SER A 208 -27.52 1.99 -1.31
CA SER A 208 -28.16 2.54 -2.51
C SER A 208 -27.51 2.10 -3.83
N ASP A 209 -26.21 1.77 -3.82
CA ASP A 209 -25.38 1.52 -5.02
C ASP A 209 -24.79 0.09 -5.08
N CYS A 210 -25.04 -0.74 -4.07
CA CYS A 210 -24.67 -2.16 -4.04
C CYS A 210 -25.54 -2.98 -5.00
N THR A 211 -25.17 -2.98 -6.28
CA THR A 211 -25.86 -3.71 -7.36
C THR A 211 -25.38 -5.16 -7.50
N PRO A 212 -26.20 -6.09 -8.05
CA PRO A 212 -25.78 -7.46 -8.34
C PRO A 212 -24.48 -7.56 -9.13
N LYS A 213 -24.34 -6.76 -10.20
CA LYS A 213 -23.13 -6.73 -11.02
C LYS A 213 -21.86 -6.38 -10.25
N ARG A 214 -21.95 -5.52 -9.24
CA ARG A 214 -20.80 -5.09 -8.42
C ARG A 214 -20.46 -6.12 -7.36
N LEU A 215 -21.46 -6.67 -6.68
CA LEU A 215 -21.26 -7.74 -5.70
C LEU A 215 -20.72 -9.01 -6.38
N GLU A 216 -21.38 -9.49 -7.43
CA GLU A 216 -21.01 -10.72 -8.14
C GLU A 216 -19.59 -10.65 -8.74
N ARG A 217 -19.23 -9.53 -9.37
CA ARG A 217 -17.85 -9.39 -9.92
C ARG A 217 -16.81 -9.38 -8.80
N PHE A 218 -17.15 -8.86 -7.63
CA PHE A 218 -16.23 -8.83 -6.49
C PHE A 218 -16.09 -10.21 -5.89
N GLU A 219 -17.20 -10.87 -5.57
CA GLU A 219 -17.21 -12.19 -4.95
C GLU A 219 -16.59 -13.27 -5.84
N LYS A 220 -16.73 -13.14 -7.17
CA LYS A 220 -16.03 -14.00 -8.13
C LYS A 220 -14.51 -13.97 -7.97
N GLU A 221 -13.95 -12.80 -7.66
CA GLU A 221 -12.49 -12.62 -7.58
C GLU A 221 -11.96 -12.76 -6.16
N PHE A 222 -12.75 -12.40 -5.14
CA PHE A 222 -12.28 -12.26 -3.76
C PHE A 222 -13.02 -13.14 -2.74
N GLY A 223 -14.06 -13.84 -3.17
CA GLY A 223 -14.89 -14.72 -2.34
C GLY A 223 -16.13 -14.04 -1.76
N ALA A 224 -17.04 -14.86 -1.23
CA ALA A 224 -18.32 -14.41 -0.68
C ALA A 224 -18.14 -13.36 0.42
N GLN A 225 -19.03 -12.37 0.51
CA GLN A 225 -18.93 -11.30 1.51
C GLN A 225 -19.67 -11.60 2.83
N ASN A 226 -20.35 -12.74 2.89
CA ASN A 226 -20.89 -13.34 4.11
C ASN A 226 -20.19 -14.67 4.36
N GLN A 227 -19.32 -14.74 5.38
CA GLN A 227 -18.53 -15.93 5.70
C GLN A 227 -18.43 -16.16 7.20
N TYR A 228 -18.59 -17.41 7.62
CA TYR A 228 -18.38 -17.84 9.00
C TYR A 228 -17.49 -19.08 8.98
N PHE A 229 -16.33 -19.00 9.62
CA PHE A 229 -15.35 -20.07 9.57
C PHE A 229 -14.50 -20.13 10.84
N GLU A 230 -13.91 -21.30 11.08
CA GLU A 230 -12.95 -21.50 12.16
C GLU A 230 -11.52 -21.50 11.61
N TYR A 231 -10.64 -20.71 12.21
CA TYR A 231 -9.23 -20.65 11.85
C TYR A 231 -8.40 -20.15 13.03
N LEU A 232 -7.19 -20.69 13.21
CA LEU A 232 -6.29 -20.34 14.34
C LEU A 232 -6.93 -20.50 15.73
N GLY A 233 -7.83 -21.48 15.88
CA GLY A 233 -8.55 -21.72 17.14
C GLY A 233 -9.64 -20.68 17.46
N GLN A 234 -9.96 -19.80 16.52
CA GLN A 234 -10.98 -18.75 16.66
C GLN A 234 -12.12 -18.97 15.67
N LYS A 235 -13.30 -18.45 16.01
CA LYS A 235 -14.41 -18.28 15.07
C LYS A 235 -14.30 -16.90 14.44
N TRP A 236 -14.46 -16.83 13.12
CA TRP A 236 -14.39 -15.60 12.34
C TRP A 236 -15.74 -15.37 11.68
N LEU A 237 -16.33 -14.20 11.93
CA LEU A 237 -17.56 -13.76 11.28
C LEU A 237 -17.23 -12.56 10.40
N MET A 238 -17.42 -12.72 9.09
CA MET A 238 -17.31 -11.68 8.09
C MET A 238 -18.68 -11.49 7.44
N PHE A 239 -19.13 -10.25 7.30
CA PHE A 239 -20.43 -9.95 6.71
C PHE A 239 -20.38 -8.70 5.83
N ASN A 240 -21.33 -8.60 4.89
CA ASN A 240 -21.46 -7.45 4.02
C ASN A 240 -22.04 -6.24 4.79
N SER A 241 -21.16 -5.50 5.45
CA SER A 241 -21.50 -4.27 6.18
C SER A 241 -22.12 -3.16 5.32
N GLN A 242 -22.01 -3.22 3.99
CA GLN A 242 -22.55 -2.20 3.07
C GLN A 242 -24.08 -2.24 2.98
N VAL A 243 -24.69 -3.39 3.30
CA VAL A 243 -26.13 -3.63 3.10
C VAL A 243 -26.88 -3.92 4.40
N ILE A 244 -26.19 -4.07 5.54
CA ILE A 244 -26.80 -4.43 6.82
C ILE A 244 -27.78 -3.38 7.35
N ASP A 245 -27.58 -2.10 7.02
CA ASP A 245 -28.48 -1.00 7.44
C ASP A 245 -29.62 -0.72 6.44
N GLY A 246 -29.68 -1.52 5.37
CA GLY A 246 -30.69 -1.44 4.32
C GLY A 246 -30.04 -1.25 2.95
N ALA A 247 -30.62 -1.90 1.94
CA ALA A 247 -30.13 -1.84 0.57
C ALA A 247 -31.28 -1.74 -0.43
N ARG A 248 -31.01 -1.08 -1.55
CA ARG A 248 -31.93 -0.98 -2.70
C ARG A 248 -32.32 -2.34 -3.25
N PHE A 249 -31.34 -3.25 -3.30
CA PHE A 249 -31.58 -4.66 -3.57
C PHE A 249 -31.81 -5.37 -2.24
N GLU A 250 -33.07 -5.36 -1.78
CA GLU A 250 -33.47 -5.91 -0.47
C GLU A 250 -33.01 -7.36 -0.24
N ARG A 251 -32.89 -8.14 -1.32
CA ARG A 251 -32.32 -9.49 -1.29
C ARG A 251 -30.98 -9.54 -0.57
N PHE A 252 -30.05 -8.61 -0.83
CA PHE A 252 -28.72 -8.63 -0.21
C PHE A 252 -28.77 -8.31 1.28
N HIS A 253 -29.67 -7.41 1.68
CA HIS A 253 -29.93 -7.10 3.08
C HIS A 253 -30.49 -8.33 3.80
N ASN A 254 -31.52 -8.97 3.22
CA ASN A 254 -32.17 -10.15 3.79
C ASN A 254 -31.21 -11.34 3.89
N GLU A 255 -30.48 -11.66 2.82
CA GLU A 255 -29.48 -12.74 2.82
C GLU A 255 -28.40 -12.51 3.89
N THR A 256 -27.97 -11.26 4.09
CA THR A 256 -26.99 -10.92 5.14
C THR A 256 -27.58 -11.09 6.54
N LEU A 257 -28.81 -10.65 6.77
CA LEU A 257 -29.48 -10.83 8.07
C LEU A 257 -29.78 -12.30 8.38
N GLU A 258 -30.25 -13.07 7.40
CA GLU A 258 -30.49 -14.51 7.53
C GLU A 258 -29.19 -15.26 7.85
N PHE A 259 -28.10 -14.92 7.16
CA PHE A 259 -26.77 -15.44 7.45
C PHE A 259 -26.32 -15.12 8.88
N LEU A 260 -26.50 -13.88 9.33
CA LEU A 260 -26.15 -13.47 10.70
C LEU A 260 -26.98 -14.22 11.75
N ASP A 261 -28.28 -14.41 11.53
CA ASP A 261 -29.15 -15.12 12.46
C ASP A 261 -28.74 -16.60 12.60
N GLN A 262 -28.42 -17.26 11.48
CA GLN A 262 -27.88 -18.62 11.46
C GLN A 262 -26.56 -18.70 12.26
N CYS A 263 -25.61 -17.81 11.97
CA CYS A 263 -24.32 -17.78 12.67
C CYS A 263 -24.46 -17.51 14.17
N ARG A 264 -25.45 -16.69 14.54
CA ARG A 264 -25.75 -16.38 15.95
C ARG A 264 -26.20 -17.63 16.70
N GLY A 265 -27.09 -18.42 16.11
CA GLY A 265 -27.52 -19.70 16.67
C GLY A 265 -26.35 -20.65 16.90
N ASP A 266 -25.49 -20.81 15.90
CA ASP A 266 -24.31 -21.68 15.95
C ASP A 266 -23.24 -21.20 16.95
N HIS A 267 -23.03 -19.89 17.05
CA HIS A 267 -22.08 -19.34 18.01
C HIS A 267 -22.60 -19.46 19.44
N LEU A 268 -23.83 -19.00 19.71
CA LEU A 268 -24.38 -18.96 21.07
C LEU A 268 -24.63 -20.36 21.64
N SER A 269 -24.93 -21.35 20.81
CA SER A 269 -25.11 -22.75 21.27
C SER A 269 -23.83 -23.41 21.79
N THR A 270 -22.66 -22.92 21.36
CA THR A 270 -21.35 -23.50 21.72
C THR A 270 -20.52 -22.57 22.61
N ARG A 271 -20.93 -21.32 22.78
CA ARG A 271 -20.13 -20.27 23.44
C ARG A 271 -19.72 -20.61 24.86
N ASP A 272 -20.65 -21.10 25.68
CA ASP A 272 -20.42 -21.39 27.10
C ASP A 272 -20.03 -22.87 27.33
N SER A 273 -19.78 -23.61 26.24
CA SER A 273 -19.32 -25.00 26.29
C SER A 273 -17.80 -25.06 26.51
N LYS A 274 -17.29 -26.23 26.92
CA LYS A 274 -15.84 -26.47 27.03
C LYS A 274 -15.11 -26.31 25.69
N ASP A 275 -15.82 -26.46 24.57
CA ASP A 275 -15.31 -26.30 23.21
C ASP A 275 -15.58 -24.91 22.64
N GLY A 276 -16.04 -23.96 23.47
CA GLY A 276 -16.33 -22.59 23.09
C GLY A 276 -15.08 -21.87 22.57
N LYS A 277 -15.14 -21.40 21.32
CA LYS A 277 -14.08 -20.61 20.69
C LYS A 277 -14.44 -19.12 20.71
N PRO A 278 -13.48 -18.22 20.99
CA PRO A 278 -13.73 -16.79 20.89
C PRO A 278 -14.12 -16.40 19.46
N LEU A 279 -15.02 -15.42 19.36
CA LEU A 279 -15.49 -14.87 18.09
C LEU A 279 -14.76 -13.57 17.77
N ILE A 280 -14.24 -13.48 16.55
CA ILE A 280 -13.69 -12.27 15.94
C ILE A 280 -14.60 -11.86 14.80
N VAL A 281 -14.98 -10.59 14.76
CA VAL A 281 -15.81 -10.02 13.70
C VAL A 281 -14.96 -9.17 12.77
N LEU A 282 -15.19 -9.31 11.47
CA LEU A 282 -14.60 -8.54 10.40
C LEU A 282 -15.71 -7.81 9.64
N ASP A 283 -15.64 -6.50 9.61
CA ASP A 283 -16.47 -5.64 8.76
C ASP A 283 -15.60 -4.57 8.09
N HIS A 284 -16.19 -3.81 7.17
CA HIS A 284 -15.54 -2.64 6.60
C HIS A 284 -16.01 -1.37 7.30
N ILE A 285 -17.32 -1.22 7.49
CA ILE A 285 -17.92 -0.04 8.11
C ILE A 285 -17.92 -0.20 9.63
N PRO A 286 -17.30 0.71 10.40
CA PRO A 286 -17.20 0.60 11.84
C PRO A 286 -18.57 0.61 12.53
N LEU A 287 -18.66 0.02 13.72
CA LEU A 287 -19.86 0.10 14.53
C LEU A 287 -20.10 1.54 15.01
N TYR A 288 -21.35 1.83 15.35
CA TYR A 288 -21.79 3.07 15.98
C TYR A 288 -20.97 3.38 17.24
N LYS A 289 -20.42 4.59 17.31
CA LYS A 289 -19.72 5.13 18.48
C LYS A 289 -20.20 6.55 18.76
N PRO A 290 -20.47 6.95 20.01
CA PRO A 290 -20.89 8.32 20.29
C PRO A 290 -19.87 9.35 19.78
N ARG A 291 -20.36 10.53 19.37
CA ARG A 291 -19.50 11.62 18.86
C ARG A 291 -18.37 11.94 19.84
N GLY A 292 -17.17 12.14 19.30
CA GLY A 292 -15.97 12.51 20.07
C GLY A 292 -15.10 11.32 20.51
N ASN A 293 -15.50 10.08 20.21
CA ASN A 293 -14.70 8.90 20.50
C ASN A 293 -13.75 8.48 19.36
N CYS A 294 -14.10 8.79 18.11
CA CYS A 294 -13.26 8.61 16.94
C CYS A 294 -13.23 9.90 16.11
N HIS A 295 -12.45 9.91 15.02
CA HIS A 295 -12.33 11.05 14.11
C HIS A 295 -13.71 11.45 13.56
N ASP A 296 -14.39 10.50 12.93
CA ASP A 296 -15.73 10.72 12.39
C ASP A 296 -16.82 10.55 13.46
N ALA A 297 -17.86 11.38 13.35
CA ALA A 297 -19.11 11.18 14.10
C ALA A 297 -20.05 10.27 13.32
N PRO A 298 -20.97 9.54 13.99
CA PRO A 298 -21.98 8.74 13.30
C PRO A 298 -22.83 9.61 12.39
N LYS A 299 -22.85 9.27 11.10
CA LYS A 299 -23.63 9.95 10.08
C LYS A 299 -24.06 8.95 9.03
N ILE A 300 -25.34 8.97 8.69
CA ILE A 300 -25.95 8.16 7.64
C ILE A 300 -26.74 9.12 6.76
N GLU A 301 -26.38 9.21 5.49
CA GLU A 301 -27.11 9.98 4.47
C GLU A 301 -27.85 9.02 3.54
N LYS A 302 -29.05 9.43 3.13
CA LYS A 302 -29.92 8.62 2.28
C LYS A 302 -30.23 9.37 1.00
N ASP A 303 -30.37 8.62 -0.09
CA ASP A 303 -30.84 9.14 -1.36
C ASP A 303 -32.33 9.52 -1.30
N SER A 304 -32.86 10.07 -2.39
CA SER A 304 -34.28 10.46 -2.49
C SER A 304 -35.27 9.32 -2.32
N GLU A 305 -34.82 8.07 -2.42
CA GLU A 305 -35.63 6.87 -2.28
C GLU A 305 -35.47 6.22 -0.88
N GLY A 306 -34.64 6.80 -0.01
CA GLY A 306 -34.48 6.38 1.37
C GLY A 306 -33.41 5.29 1.60
N TYR A 307 -32.60 4.98 0.59
CA TYR A 307 -31.48 4.02 0.69
C TYR A 307 -30.18 4.70 1.06
N ILE A 308 -29.27 3.97 1.72
CA ILE A 308 -28.00 4.52 2.22
C ILE A 308 -27.11 4.97 1.07
N GLU A 309 -26.90 6.28 0.94
CA GLU A 309 -25.98 6.89 -0.04
C GLU A 309 -24.56 6.98 0.52
N THR A 310 -24.43 7.36 1.80
CA THR A 310 -23.16 7.36 2.53
C THR A 310 -23.40 6.99 3.99
N GLN A 311 -22.42 6.36 4.64
CA GLN A 311 -22.44 6.17 6.09
C GLN A 311 -21.02 6.08 6.66
N THR A 312 -20.76 6.77 7.77
CA THR A 312 -19.46 6.72 8.47
C THR A 312 -19.36 5.56 9.46
N MET A 313 -20.50 5.10 9.97
CA MET A 313 -20.62 4.01 10.92
C MET A 313 -21.93 3.27 10.67
N LEU A 314 -22.01 2.01 11.08
CA LEU A 314 -23.25 1.25 11.10
C LEU A 314 -24.28 1.93 12.00
N SER A 315 -25.56 1.70 11.73
CA SER A 315 -26.62 2.19 12.60
C SER A 315 -26.50 1.61 14.01
N LEU A 316 -27.09 2.30 14.99
CA LEU A 316 -27.17 1.79 16.37
C LEU A 316 -27.82 0.40 16.43
N LYS A 317 -28.84 0.15 15.60
CA LYS A 317 -29.54 -1.13 15.54
C LYS A 317 -28.62 -2.26 15.06
N SER A 318 -27.93 -2.06 13.94
CA SER A 318 -27.02 -3.05 13.38
C SER A 318 -25.81 -3.27 14.28
N SER A 319 -25.29 -2.21 14.89
CA SER A 319 -24.21 -2.30 15.88
C SER A 319 -24.62 -3.14 17.10
N HIS A 320 -25.83 -2.93 17.63
CA HIS A 320 -26.36 -3.74 18.72
C HIS A 320 -26.56 -5.21 18.32
N LEU A 321 -26.99 -5.47 17.09
CA LEU A 321 -27.09 -6.84 16.57
C LEU A 321 -25.72 -7.53 16.61
N ILE A 322 -24.67 -6.91 16.06
CA ILE A 322 -23.32 -7.48 16.04
C ILE A 322 -22.76 -7.65 17.46
N LEU A 323 -22.92 -6.65 18.33
CA LEU A 323 -22.49 -6.73 19.72
C LEU A 323 -23.21 -7.83 20.51
N SER A 324 -24.44 -8.19 20.11
CA SER A 324 -25.21 -9.27 20.77
C SER A 324 -24.61 -10.66 20.61
N PHE A 325 -23.70 -10.86 19.64
CA PHE A 325 -22.92 -12.10 19.51
C PHE A 325 -21.91 -12.23 20.66
N GLY A 326 -21.54 -11.11 21.29
CA GLY A 326 -20.46 -11.04 22.28
C GLY A 326 -19.08 -11.36 21.70
N PRO A 327 -18.68 -10.74 20.57
CA PRO A 327 -17.35 -10.96 20.00
C PRO A 327 -16.26 -10.45 20.94
N THR A 328 -15.08 -11.04 20.87
CA THR A 328 -13.92 -10.58 21.65
C THR A 328 -13.27 -9.36 21.00
N TRP A 329 -13.18 -9.40 19.67
CA TRP A 329 -12.58 -8.35 18.85
C TRP A 329 -13.42 -8.09 17.60
N ILE A 330 -13.43 -6.84 17.18
CA ILE A 330 -14.00 -6.36 15.91
C ILE A 330 -12.90 -5.60 15.17
N PHE A 331 -12.71 -5.85 13.88
CA PHE A 331 -11.73 -5.16 13.05
C PHE A 331 -12.41 -4.59 11.78
N ASN A 332 -12.20 -3.30 11.50
CA ASN A 332 -12.70 -2.59 10.31
C ASN A 332 -11.70 -1.60 9.68
N GLY A 333 -12.09 -1.03 8.53
CA GLY A 333 -11.40 0.05 7.81
C GLY A 333 -12.24 1.33 7.74
N HIS A 334 -12.39 1.91 6.54
CA HIS A 334 -13.31 3.01 6.21
C HIS A 334 -12.91 4.43 6.68
N ASP A 335 -12.64 4.65 7.96
CA ASP A 335 -12.37 6.00 8.53
C ASP A 335 -11.00 6.57 8.10
N HIS A 336 -10.07 5.72 7.65
CA HIS A 336 -8.69 6.05 7.25
C HIS A 336 -7.77 6.64 8.35
N ASN A 337 -8.34 7.23 9.40
CA ASN A 337 -7.65 7.86 10.53
C ASN A 337 -7.32 6.87 11.66
N GLY A 338 -8.02 5.73 11.67
CA GLY A 338 -7.94 4.69 12.66
C GLY A 338 -8.53 5.08 14.02
N CYS A 339 -9.08 4.10 14.72
CA CYS A 339 -9.70 4.29 16.02
C CYS A 339 -9.63 3.02 16.86
N PHE A 340 -9.47 3.17 18.17
CA PHE A 340 -9.64 2.09 19.13
C PHE A 340 -10.82 2.44 20.05
N TYR A 341 -11.80 1.55 20.15
CA TYR A 341 -12.97 1.79 20.97
C TYR A 341 -13.40 0.54 21.74
N GLU A 342 -13.85 0.75 22.98
CA GLU A 342 -14.33 -0.29 23.88
C GLU A 342 -15.84 -0.17 24.09
N HIS A 343 -16.59 -1.10 23.50
CA HIS A 343 -18.04 -1.20 23.72
C HIS A 343 -18.30 -1.89 25.06
N ARG A 344 -18.86 -1.14 26.00
CA ARG A 344 -19.25 -1.65 27.32
C ARG A 344 -20.64 -2.28 27.23
N MET A 345 -20.68 -3.60 27.32
CA MET A 345 -21.89 -4.41 27.32
C MET A 345 -22.16 -4.95 28.73
N GLU A 346 -23.38 -5.38 29.02
CA GLU A 346 -23.72 -6.02 30.31
C GLU A 346 -22.83 -7.24 30.61
N ARG A 347 -22.42 -7.96 29.56
CA ARG A 347 -21.65 -9.21 29.65
C ARG A 347 -20.14 -9.02 29.51
N GLY A 348 -19.64 -7.79 29.46
CA GLY A 348 -18.21 -7.50 29.35
C GLY A 348 -17.89 -6.40 28.35
N VAL A 349 -16.63 -6.35 27.92
CA VAL A 349 -16.12 -5.33 26.99
C VAL A 349 -15.79 -5.98 25.66
N VAL A 350 -16.34 -5.43 24.58
CA VAL A 350 -15.97 -5.78 23.20
C VAL A 350 -15.02 -4.70 22.68
N ARG A 351 -13.88 -5.12 22.13
CA ARG A 351 -12.87 -4.20 21.59
C ARG A 351 -13.00 -4.09 20.09
N GLU A 352 -13.05 -2.88 19.59
CA GLU A 352 -13.09 -2.58 18.16
C GLU A 352 -11.86 -1.79 17.75
N VAL A 353 -11.25 -2.22 16.64
CA VAL A 353 -10.10 -1.55 16.02
C VAL A 353 -10.45 -1.19 14.59
N THR A 354 -10.58 0.11 14.35
CA THR A 354 -10.66 0.70 13.01
C THR A 354 -9.24 0.97 12.55
N LEU A 355 -8.82 0.38 11.43
CA LEU A 355 -7.48 0.56 10.89
C LEU A 355 -7.33 1.89 10.16
N ARG A 356 -6.08 2.35 10.12
CA ARG A 356 -5.67 3.41 9.19
C ARG A 356 -5.56 2.85 7.79
N SER A 357 -5.80 3.71 6.80
CA SER A 357 -5.52 3.36 5.41
C SER A 357 -4.04 3.04 5.25
N MET A 358 -3.73 2.00 4.48
CA MET A 358 -2.36 1.70 4.09
C MET A 358 -1.81 2.67 3.03
N MET A 359 -2.69 3.38 2.34
CA MET A 359 -2.32 4.54 1.55
C MET A 359 -2.19 5.73 2.51
N GLY A 360 -1.05 6.43 2.45
CA GLY A 360 -0.91 7.71 3.17
C GLY A 360 -2.06 8.65 2.81
N ASP A 361 -2.41 9.55 3.74
CA ASP A 361 -3.54 10.50 3.66
C ASP A 361 -3.95 10.80 2.21
N TYR A 362 -5.24 10.64 1.90
CA TYR A 362 -5.82 10.97 0.59
C TYR A 362 -5.38 12.36 0.12
N GLY A 363 -4.29 12.37 -0.63
CA GLY A 363 -3.34 13.48 -0.62
C GLY A 363 -1.96 12.91 -0.96
N GLY A 364 -1.86 12.25 -2.11
CA GLY A 364 -0.57 12.04 -2.75
C GLY A 364 0.15 13.39 -2.79
N ASP A 365 1.31 13.43 -2.14
CA ASP A 365 2.15 14.59 -1.86
C ASP A 365 1.52 15.63 -0.90
N SER A 366 1.97 15.60 0.36
CA SER A 366 2.14 16.80 1.17
C SER A 366 3.51 17.40 0.93
#